data_AF-A0A1W9UZ29-F1
#
_entry.id   AF-A0A1W9UZ29-F1
#
_cell.length_a   1.000
_cell.length_b   1.000
_cell.length_c   1.000
_cell.angle_alpha   90.00
_cell.angle_beta   90.00
_cell.angle_gamma   90.00
#
_symmetry.space_group_name_H-M   'P 1'
#
loop_
_entity.id
_entity.type
_entity.pdbx_description
1 polymer ?
#
loop_
_entity_poly.entity_id
_entity_poly.type
_entity_poly.pdbx_seq_one_letter_code
_entity_poly.pdbx_strand_id
1 'polypeptide(L)'
;MNEKEILERAYLEAQKIVSENSFREFDTSLCENVDFLIDKIGSNKSIVSALATSLLKKITNPEQDIRLHRTDFENGYSARSLDTKVVTPFFKRHFPKYANKESAFLTLSTRERIKWNKNEGKNLKIRSKALKRSFLNVFEQIEDGNANPRVYLNYLFAKLQALSSKDELIFQLAKKQSGRSGVLK
;
A
#
# COMPACT_ATOMS: atom_id res chain seq x y z
N MET A 1 3.85 3.16 -21.05
CA MET A 1 2.93 2.31 -20.26
C MET A 1 2.09 3.22 -19.41
N ASN A 2 0.76 3.14 -19.49
CA ASN A 2 -0.12 4.00 -18.70
C ASN A 2 -0.17 3.52 -17.22
N GLU A 3 -0.68 4.35 -16.32
CA GLU A 3 -0.62 4.03 -14.89
C GLU A 3 -1.46 2.79 -14.51
N LYS A 4 -2.57 2.55 -15.22
CA LYS A 4 -3.42 1.38 -14.99
C LYS A 4 -2.71 0.09 -15.37
N GLU A 5 -2.03 0.07 -16.53
CA GLU A 5 -1.22 -1.07 -16.98
C GLU A 5 -0.11 -1.42 -16.00
N ILE A 6 0.53 -0.41 -15.38
CA ILE A 6 1.56 -0.65 -14.36
C ILE A 6 0.96 -1.39 -13.17
N LEU A 7 -0.21 -0.96 -12.68
CA LEU A 7 -0.86 -1.60 -11.54
C LEU A 7 -1.34 -3.02 -11.87
N GLU A 8 -1.94 -3.24 -13.04
CA GLU A 8 -2.41 -4.57 -13.45
C GLU A 8 -1.21 -5.53 -13.65
N ARG A 9 -0.09 -5.07 -14.22
CA ARG A 9 1.13 -5.90 -14.29
C ARG A 9 1.70 -6.23 -12.91
N ALA A 10 1.76 -5.24 -12.01
CA ALA A 10 2.21 -5.49 -10.63
C ALA A 10 1.29 -6.48 -9.90
N TYR A 11 -0.01 -6.45 -10.19
CA TYR A 11 -0.98 -7.40 -9.66
C TYR A 11 -0.75 -8.83 -10.17
N LEU A 12 -0.47 -8.99 -11.47
CA LEU A 12 -0.13 -10.30 -12.05
C LEU A 12 1.19 -10.85 -11.50
N GLU A 13 2.21 -10.00 -11.31
CA GLU A 13 3.45 -10.46 -10.68
C GLU A 13 3.27 -10.81 -9.21
N ALA A 14 2.42 -10.06 -8.49
CA ALA A 14 2.00 -10.43 -7.15
C ALA A 14 1.35 -11.82 -7.08
N GLN A 15 0.55 -12.20 -8.08
CA GLN A 15 -0.06 -13.54 -8.14
C GLN A 15 0.99 -14.64 -8.27
N LYS A 16 2.01 -14.42 -9.10
CA LYS A 16 3.12 -15.37 -9.24
C LYS A 16 3.85 -15.56 -7.91
N ILE A 17 4.20 -14.45 -7.25
CA ILE A 17 4.86 -14.46 -5.92
C ILE A 17 4.06 -15.29 -4.91
N VAL A 18 2.74 -15.08 -4.86
CA VAL A 18 1.85 -15.83 -3.96
C VAL A 18 1.81 -17.31 -4.34
N SER A 19 1.67 -17.64 -5.63
CA SER A 19 1.53 -19.02 -6.10
C SER A 19 2.81 -19.86 -5.93
N GLU A 20 3.97 -19.23 -6.11
CA GLU A 20 5.29 -19.86 -5.99
C GLU A 20 5.84 -19.79 -4.55
N ASN A 21 5.16 -19.05 -3.67
CA ASN A 21 5.60 -18.77 -2.30
C ASN A 21 7.02 -18.17 -2.22
N SER A 22 7.37 -17.31 -3.18
CA SER A 22 8.71 -16.70 -3.35
C SER A 22 8.94 -15.45 -2.51
N PHE A 23 8.19 -15.27 -1.41
CA PHE A 23 8.35 -14.12 -0.50
C PHE A 23 9.76 -13.99 0.11
N ARG A 24 10.54 -15.08 0.16
CA ARG A 24 11.89 -15.12 0.74
C ARG A 24 12.97 -14.51 -0.15
N GLU A 25 12.66 -14.23 -1.41
CA GLU A 25 13.60 -13.68 -2.40
C GLU A 25 13.78 -12.15 -2.26
N PHE A 26 12.97 -11.51 -1.42
CA PHE A 26 12.96 -10.07 -1.23
C PHE A 26 13.91 -9.64 -0.12
N ASP A 27 14.47 -8.43 -0.28
CA ASP A 27 15.34 -7.82 0.71
C ASP A 27 14.66 -7.75 2.10
N THR A 28 15.41 -8.07 3.15
CA THR A 28 14.87 -8.13 4.52
C THR A 28 14.31 -6.78 4.96
N SER A 29 14.97 -5.67 4.62
CA SER A 29 14.51 -4.34 5.01
C SER A 29 13.22 -3.96 4.29
N LEU A 30 13.09 -4.30 3.00
CA LEU A 30 11.81 -4.17 2.29
C LEU A 30 10.71 -4.95 3.00
N CYS A 31 10.95 -6.24 3.27
CA CYS A 31 9.99 -7.15 3.89
C CYS A 31 9.52 -6.62 5.24
N GLU A 32 10.43 -6.27 6.14
CA GLU A 32 10.10 -5.78 7.49
C GLU A 32 9.22 -4.53 7.44
N ASN A 33 9.56 -3.55 6.61
CA ASN A 33 8.82 -2.30 6.57
C ASN A 33 7.44 -2.49 5.91
N VAL A 34 7.35 -3.22 4.80
CA VAL A 34 6.06 -3.44 4.12
C VAL A 34 5.15 -4.37 4.91
N ASP A 35 5.68 -5.45 5.49
CA ASP A 35 4.89 -6.37 6.32
C ASP A 35 4.27 -5.65 7.51
N PHE A 36 5.03 -4.78 8.18
CA PHE A 36 4.49 -4.02 9.30
C PHE A 36 3.34 -3.07 8.89
N LEU A 37 3.39 -2.51 7.68
CA LEU A 37 2.28 -1.71 7.14
C LEU A 37 1.03 -2.57 6.91
N ILE A 38 1.21 -3.76 6.35
CA ILE A 38 0.14 -4.72 6.06
C ILE A 38 -0.48 -5.25 7.35
N ASP A 39 0.32 -5.60 8.36
CA ASP A 39 -0.15 -6.09 9.66
C ASP A 39 -1.04 -5.08 10.40
N LYS A 40 -0.86 -3.78 10.11
CA LYS A 40 -1.64 -2.68 10.71
C LYS A 40 -2.67 -2.09 9.75
N ILE A 41 -2.92 -2.71 8.60
CA ILE A 41 -3.80 -2.17 7.56
C ILE A 41 -5.25 -1.98 8.05
N GLY A 42 -5.72 -2.83 8.97
CA GLY A 42 -7.08 -2.78 9.50
C GLY A 42 -7.50 -1.40 10.03
N SER A 43 -6.56 -0.65 10.63
CA SER A 43 -6.77 0.71 11.12
C SER A 43 -6.06 1.80 10.31
N ASN A 44 -5.32 1.44 9.25
CA ASN A 44 -4.43 2.38 8.52
C ASN A 44 -4.46 2.19 6.99
N LYS A 45 -5.61 1.82 6.42
CA LYS A 45 -5.80 1.59 4.97
C LYS A 45 -5.24 2.72 4.08
N SER A 46 -5.41 3.98 4.49
CA SER A 46 -4.90 5.13 3.74
C SER A 46 -3.38 5.12 3.58
N ILE A 47 -2.63 4.61 4.56
CA ILE A 47 -1.16 4.56 4.50
C ILE A 47 -0.71 3.61 3.40
N VAL A 48 -1.35 2.44 3.28
CA VAL A 48 -1.05 1.44 2.26
C VAL A 48 -1.42 1.93 0.86
N SER A 49 -2.61 2.53 0.70
CA SER A 49 -3.03 3.09 -0.60
C SER A 49 -2.18 4.31 -1.01
N ALA A 50 -1.76 5.14 -0.06
CA ALA A 50 -0.85 6.26 -0.31
C ALA A 50 0.54 5.79 -0.73
N LEU A 51 1.05 4.71 -0.12
CA LEU A 51 2.30 4.08 -0.54
C LEU A 51 2.19 3.57 -1.97
N ALA A 52 1.14 2.80 -2.32
CA ALA A 52 0.93 2.32 -3.67
C ALA A 52 0.87 3.46 -4.72
N THR A 53 0.21 4.58 -4.37
CA THR A 53 0.16 5.77 -5.22
C THR A 53 1.53 6.38 -5.45
N SER A 54 2.35 6.44 -4.41
CA SER A 54 3.69 7.02 -4.49
C SER A 54 4.62 6.13 -5.30
N LEU A 55 4.59 4.83 -5.08
CA LEU A 55 5.33 3.84 -5.88
C LEU A 55 4.97 3.95 -7.36
N LEU A 56 3.67 4.01 -7.67
CA LEU A 56 3.19 4.21 -9.03
C LEU A 56 3.76 5.50 -9.65
N LYS A 57 3.74 6.61 -8.90
CA LYS A 57 4.33 7.88 -9.37
C LYS A 57 5.83 7.76 -9.65
N LYS A 58 6.59 7.11 -8.77
CA LYS A 58 8.04 6.92 -8.99
C LYS A 58 8.30 6.07 -10.24
N ILE A 59 7.48 5.05 -10.47
CA ILE A 59 7.60 4.18 -11.64
C ILE A 59 7.29 4.95 -12.94
N THR A 60 6.30 5.84 -12.93
CA THR A 60 5.92 6.62 -14.12
C THR A 60 6.84 7.81 -14.36
N ASN A 61 7.42 8.36 -13.29
CA ASN A 61 8.29 9.53 -13.31
C ASN A 61 9.48 9.27 -12.38
N PRO A 62 10.55 8.60 -12.85
CA PRO A 62 11.70 8.22 -12.02
C PRO A 62 12.35 9.39 -11.28
N GLU A 63 12.42 10.57 -11.91
CA GLU A 63 12.99 11.78 -11.32
C GLU A 63 12.11 12.43 -10.24
N GLN A 64 10.84 12.03 -10.11
CA GLN A 64 9.96 12.60 -9.09
C GLN A 64 10.39 12.12 -7.70
N ASP A 65 10.69 13.06 -6.81
CA ASP A 65 10.74 12.77 -5.38
C ASP A 65 9.32 12.55 -4.86
N ILE A 66 8.98 11.32 -4.52
CA ILE A 66 7.62 10.94 -4.13
C ILE A 66 7.27 11.33 -2.69
N ARG A 67 8.24 11.86 -1.91
CA ARG A 67 8.01 12.46 -0.59
C ARG A 67 7.24 13.79 -0.70
N LEU A 68 7.28 14.42 -1.88
CA LEU A 68 6.64 15.69 -2.23
C LEU A 68 5.23 15.49 -2.82
N HIS A 69 4.36 14.82 -2.07
CA HIS A 69 3.05 14.33 -2.53
C HIS A 69 1.95 15.39 -2.78
N ARG A 70 2.26 16.68 -2.69
CA ARG A 70 1.30 17.78 -2.88
C ARG A 70 1.82 18.81 -3.88
N THR A 71 0.92 19.42 -4.64
CA THR A 71 1.25 20.43 -5.66
C THR A 71 1.72 21.77 -5.12
N ASP A 72 1.54 22.03 -3.81
CA ASP A 72 2.02 23.23 -3.12
C ASP A 72 3.41 23.05 -2.48
N PHE A 73 4.04 21.89 -2.69
CA PHE A 73 5.48 21.76 -2.57
C PHE A 73 6.15 22.17 -3.88
N GLU A 74 7.29 22.85 -3.76
CA GLU A 74 8.21 23.00 -4.89
C GLU A 74 8.58 21.61 -5.42
N ASN A 75 8.45 21.40 -6.74
CA ASN A 75 8.62 20.10 -7.42
C ASN A 75 7.67 18.99 -6.95
N GLY A 76 6.59 19.33 -6.25
CA GLY A 76 5.60 18.37 -5.80
C GLY A 76 4.63 17.93 -6.90
N TYR A 77 3.91 16.84 -6.63
CA TYR A 77 2.95 16.27 -7.58
C TYR A 77 1.55 16.12 -6.98
N SER A 78 0.54 15.98 -7.85
CA SER A 78 -0.85 15.82 -7.43
C SER A 78 -1.17 14.37 -7.05
N ALA A 79 -0.65 13.91 -5.91
CA ALA A 79 -0.85 12.52 -5.47
C ALA A 79 -2.34 12.17 -5.25
N ARG A 80 -3.13 13.10 -4.71
CA ARG A 80 -4.58 12.95 -4.57
C ARG A 80 -5.27 12.71 -5.91
N SER A 81 -4.89 13.45 -6.96
CA SER A 81 -5.48 13.28 -8.29
C SER A 81 -5.14 11.92 -8.88
N LEU A 82 -3.88 11.49 -8.75
CA LEU A 82 -3.43 10.17 -9.20
C LEU A 82 -4.18 9.05 -8.47
N ASP A 83 -4.25 9.13 -7.13
CA ASP A 83 -4.97 8.16 -6.31
C ASP A 83 -6.45 8.09 -6.67
N THR A 84 -7.12 9.23 -6.76
CA THR A 84 -8.56 9.31 -7.05
C THR A 84 -8.90 8.69 -8.42
N LYS A 85 -8.07 8.96 -9.44
CA LYS A 85 -8.33 8.53 -10.82
C LYS A 85 -7.89 7.09 -11.08
N VAL A 86 -6.87 6.60 -10.37
CA VAL A 86 -6.19 5.34 -10.71
C VAL A 86 -6.18 4.36 -9.55
N VAL A 87 -5.54 4.71 -8.43
CA VAL A 87 -5.23 3.75 -7.36
C VAL A 87 -6.45 3.37 -6.54
N THR A 88 -7.26 4.34 -6.09
CA THR A 88 -8.49 4.06 -5.35
C THR A 88 -9.47 3.18 -6.16
N PRO A 89 -9.76 3.47 -7.45
CA PRO A 89 -10.55 2.56 -8.28
C PRO A 89 -9.93 1.16 -8.42
N PHE A 90 -8.61 1.06 -8.54
CA PHE A 90 -7.91 -0.22 -8.62
C PHE A 90 -8.05 -1.03 -7.30
N PHE A 91 -7.82 -0.40 -6.15
CA PHE A 91 -8.02 -1.02 -4.82
C PHE A 91 -9.47 -1.47 -4.62
N LYS A 92 -10.46 -0.69 -5.06
CA LYS A 92 -11.88 -1.09 -4.98
C LYS A 92 -12.19 -2.35 -5.79
N ARG A 93 -11.52 -2.54 -6.94
CA ARG A 93 -11.70 -3.74 -7.77
C ARG A 93 -10.99 -4.98 -7.20
N HIS A 94 -9.73 -4.83 -6.81
CA HIS A 94 -8.87 -5.98 -6.49
C HIS A 94 -8.69 -6.23 -4.98
N PHE A 95 -8.86 -5.19 -4.15
CA PHE A 95 -8.65 -5.23 -2.70
C PHE A 95 -9.80 -4.55 -1.92
N PRO A 96 -11.08 -4.87 -2.20
CA PRO A 96 -12.23 -4.09 -1.71
C PRO A 96 -12.30 -3.94 -0.19
N LYS A 97 -11.87 -4.97 0.57
CA LYS A 97 -11.82 -4.92 2.04
C LYS A 97 -10.86 -3.86 2.58
N TYR A 98 -9.77 -3.60 1.86
CA TYR A 98 -8.71 -2.66 2.27
C TYR A 98 -8.74 -1.35 1.49
N ALA A 99 -9.65 -1.20 0.52
CA ALA A 99 -9.85 0.04 -0.20
C ALA A 99 -10.37 1.15 0.73
N ASN A 100 -9.88 2.37 0.51
CA ASN A 100 -10.46 3.56 1.09
C ASN A 100 -11.82 3.86 0.42
N LYS A 101 -12.77 4.40 1.18
CA LYS A 101 -14.08 4.85 0.63
C LYS A 101 -13.86 5.97 -0.40
N GLU A 102 -13.08 6.96 0.01
CA GLU A 102 -12.61 8.07 -0.80
C GLU A 102 -11.09 7.98 -0.99
N SER A 103 -10.47 8.99 -1.62
CA SER A 103 -9.01 9.05 -1.76
C SER A 103 -8.28 8.88 -0.42
N ALA A 104 -7.19 8.12 -0.44
CA ALA A 104 -6.27 7.94 0.67
C ALA A 104 -5.66 9.27 1.14
N PHE A 105 -5.58 10.28 0.27
CA PHE A 105 -5.00 11.61 0.52
C PHE A 105 -5.98 12.61 1.16
N LEU A 106 -7.17 12.17 1.58
CA LEU A 106 -8.10 12.97 2.38
C LEU A 106 -7.95 12.78 3.89
N THR A 107 -7.18 11.77 4.31
CA THR A 107 -7.00 11.45 5.73
C THR A 107 -5.95 12.35 6.39
N LEU A 108 -6.07 12.60 7.70
CA LEU A 108 -5.12 13.44 8.45
C LEU A 108 -3.67 12.96 8.32
N SER A 109 -3.44 11.65 8.19
CA SER A 109 -2.08 11.09 8.10
C SER A 109 -1.37 11.33 6.77
N THR A 110 -2.11 11.69 5.71
CA THR A 110 -1.61 11.75 4.33
C THR A 110 -1.92 13.08 3.63
N ARG A 111 -2.84 13.88 4.17
CA ARG A 111 -3.23 15.16 3.57
C ARG A 111 -2.37 16.33 4.01
N GLU A 112 -1.65 16.22 5.11
CA GLU A 112 -0.93 17.35 5.71
C GLU A 112 0.24 17.83 4.83
N ARG A 113 0.58 19.12 4.95
CA ARG A 113 1.73 19.72 4.26
C ARG A 113 3.03 19.36 5.00
N ILE A 114 3.35 18.07 5.03
CA ILE A 114 4.53 17.49 5.67
C ILE A 114 5.24 16.62 4.65
N LYS A 115 6.52 16.88 4.34
CA LYS A 115 7.29 16.00 3.45
C LYS A 115 7.53 14.65 4.12
N TRP A 116 7.42 13.57 3.35
CA TRP A 116 7.57 12.20 3.88
C TRP A 116 9.04 11.74 3.98
N ASN A 117 9.91 12.60 4.51
CA ASN A 117 11.29 12.25 4.89
C ASN A 117 11.40 12.00 6.41
N LYS A 118 12.53 11.48 6.91
CA LYS A 118 12.71 11.21 8.35
C LYS A 118 12.72 12.45 9.24
N ASN A 119 12.95 13.64 8.69
CA ASN A 119 13.02 14.89 9.47
C ASN A 119 11.62 15.45 9.74
N GLU A 120 10.92 15.85 8.69
CA GLU A 120 9.57 16.42 8.76
C GLU A 120 8.52 15.35 9.09
N GLY A 121 8.70 14.13 8.56
CA GLY A 121 7.75 13.03 8.69
C GLY A 121 7.47 12.61 10.13
N LYS A 122 8.32 12.97 11.10
CA LYS A 122 8.07 12.79 12.54
C LYS A 122 6.73 13.40 12.97
N ASN A 123 6.28 14.46 12.29
CA ASN A 123 5.06 15.21 12.60
C ASN A 123 3.78 14.61 12.00
N LEU A 124 3.88 13.59 11.14
CA LEU A 124 2.71 12.95 10.53
C LEU A 124 1.72 12.45 11.60
N LYS A 125 0.41 12.61 11.36
CA LYS A 125 -0.66 12.12 12.26
C LYS A 125 -0.88 10.61 12.15
N ILE A 126 0.19 9.85 12.33
CA ILE A 126 0.20 8.40 12.46
C ILE A 126 0.50 8.07 13.92
N ARG A 127 -0.47 7.47 14.64
CA ARG A 127 -0.37 7.19 16.08
C ARG A 127 0.76 6.21 16.42
N SER A 128 0.90 5.16 15.61
CA SER A 128 1.96 4.16 15.82
C SER A 128 3.31 4.70 15.35
N LYS A 129 4.24 4.89 16.28
CA LYS A 129 5.62 5.30 15.97
C LYS A 129 6.31 4.30 15.05
N ALA A 130 6.12 3.00 15.28
CA ALA A 130 6.68 1.94 14.45
C ALA A 130 6.09 1.94 13.03
N LEU A 131 4.78 2.19 12.89
CA LEU A 131 4.13 2.26 11.58
C LEU A 131 4.63 3.46 10.79
N LYS A 132 4.71 4.62 11.45
CA LYS A 132 5.24 5.86 10.89
C LYS A 132 6.68 5.65 10.41
N ARG A 133 7.53 5.05 11.23
CA ARG A 133 8.92 4.74 10.88
C ARG A 133 8.97 3.82 9.67
N SER A 134 8.17 2.75 9.65
CA SER A 134 8.15 1.80 8.53
C SER A 134 7.71 2.46 7.23
N PHE A 135 6.68 3.31 7.29
CA PHE A 135 6.23 4.10 6.15
C PHE A 135 7.36 5.00 5.62
N LEU A 136 7.99 5.81 6.47
CA LEU A 136 9.07 6.74 6.07
C LEU A 136 10.33 6.01 5.57
N ASN A 137 10.66 4.85 6.14
CA ASN A 137 11.80 4.04 5.70
C ASN A 137 11.65 3.61 4.24
N VAL A 138 10.45 3.24 3.80
CA VAL A 138 10.23 2.86 2.39
C VAL A 138 10.53 4.03 1.45
N PHE A 139 10.15 5.26 1.81
CA PHE A 139 10.48 6.44 1.00
C PHE A 139 11.98 6.70 0.94
N GLU A 140 12.70 6.60 2.04
CA GLU A 140 14.16 6.77 2.03
C GLU A 140 14.87 5.68 1.25
N GLN A 141 14.44 4.42 1.35
CA GLN A 141 15.00 3.32 0.57
C GLN A 141 14.88 3.58 -0.93
N ILE A 142 13.77 4.18 -1.37
CA ILE A 142 13.52 4.46 -2.79
C ILE A 142 14.24 5.73 -3.25
N GLU A 143 14.12 6.82 -2.50
CA GLU A 143 14.64 8.13 -2.92
C GLU A 143 16.14 8.29 -2.66
N ASP A 144 16.64 7.77 -1.54
CA ASP A 144 18.04 7.93 -1.14
C ASP A 144 18.83 6.62 -1.34
N GLY A 145 18.17 5.46 -1.20
CA GLY A 145 18.76 4.13 -1.36
C GLY A 145 18.69 3.54 -2.78
N ASN A 146 18.11 4.25 -3.74
CA ASN A 146 17.92 3.80 -5.14
C ASN A 146 17.19 2.45 -5.28
N ALA A 147 16.37 2.07 -4.30
CA ALA A 147 15.64 0.82 -4.35
C ALA A 147 14.58 0.86 -5.46
N ASN A 148 14.39 -0.28 -6.15
CA ASN A 148 13.48 -0.35 -7.29
C ASN A 148 12.00 -0.29 -6.83
N PRO A 149 11.23 0.77 -7.16
CA PRO A 149 9.85 0.92 -6.70
C PRO A 149 8.91 -0.17 -7.23
N ARG A 150 9.23 -0.82 -8.35
CA ARG A 150 8.44 -1.95 -8.87
C ARG A 150 8.49 -3.16 -7.95
N VAL A 151 9.64 -3.43 -7.35
CA VAL A 151 9.82 -4.56 -6.41
C VAL A 151 8.94 -4.35 -5.17
N TYR A 152 8.91 -3.12 -4.64
CA TYR A 152 8.05 -2.75 -3.52
C TYR A 152 6.56 -2.84 -3.86
N LEU A 153 6.16 -2.39 -5.06
CA LEU A 153 4.77 -2.44 -5.49
C LEU A 153 4.29 -3.89 -5.66
N ASN A 154 5.10 -4.74 -6.29
CA ASN A 154 4.80 -6.16 -6.47
C ASN A 154 4.69 -6.87 -5.12
N TYR A 155 5.63 -6.64 -4.20
CA TYR A 155 5.60 -7.24 -2.87
C TYR A 155 4.40 -6.76 -2.06
N LEU A 156 4.10 -5.45 -2.07
CA LEU A 156 2.92 -4.88 -1.40
C LEU A 156 1.63 -5.55 -1.89
N PHE A 157 1.48 -5.73 -3.20
CA PHE A 157 0.31 -6.39 -3.78
C PHE A 157 0.27 -7.90 -3.46
N ALA A 158 1.42 -8.58 -3.43
CA ALA A 158 1.48 -9.99 -3.03
C ALA A 158 1.00 -10.18 -1.58
N LYS A 159 1.43 -9.31 -0.66
CA LYS A 159 0.97 -9.32 0.74
C LYS A 159 -0.52 -9.02 0.86
N LEU A 160 -1.04 -8.07 0.07
CA LEU A 160 -2.49 -7.79 0.02
C LEU A 160 -3.30 -8.98 -0.52
N GLN A 161 -2.83 -9.66 -1.56
CA GLN A 161 -3.49 -10.85 -2.11
C GLN A 161 -3.50 -12.01 -1.10
N ALA A 162 -2.36 -12.27 -0.45
CA ALA A 162 -2.25 -13.28 0.59
C ALA A 162 -3.20 -12.98 1.77
N LEU A 163 -3.28 -11.72 2.19
CA LEU A 163 -4.17 -11.29 3.26
C LEU A 163 -5.65 -11.42 2.87
N SER A 164 -6.03 -10.99 1.65
CA SER A 164 -7.39 -11.17 1.12
C SER A 164 -7.81 -12.64 1.08
N SER A 165 -6.92 -13.52 0.61
CA SER A 165 -7.17 -14.96 0.51
C SER A 165 -7.38 -15.60 1.90
N LYS A 166 -6.57 -15.20 2.87
CA LYS A 166 -6.71 -15.63 4.27
C LYS A 166 -8.05 -15.17 4.86
N ASP A 167 -8.43 -13.92 4.61
CA ASP A 167 -9.68 -13.35 5.11
C ASP A 167 -10.92 -14.03 4.51
N GLU A 168 -10.88 -14.37 3.22
CA GLU A 168 -11.94 -15.14 2.54
C GLU A 168 -12.06 -16.54 3.17
N LEU A 169 -10.94 -17.23 3.40
CA LEU A 169 -10.95 -18.55 4.04
C LEU A 169 -11.58 -18.49 5.44
N ILE A 170 -11.22 -17.50 6.26
CA ILE A 170 -11.79 -17.30 7.60
C ILE A 170 -13.31 -17.07 7.51
N PHE A 171 -13.75 -16.25 6.56
CA PHE A 171 -15.17 -15.98 6.35
C PHE A 171 -15.96 -17.24 5.95
N GLN A 172 -15.40 -18.07 5.06
CA GLN A 172 -16.00 -19.34 4.66
C GLN A 172 -16.09 -20.35 5.82
N LEU A 173 -15.05 -20.42 6.66
CA LEU A 173 -15.06 -21.27 7.86
C LEU A 173 -16.11 -20.81 8.86
N ALA A 174 -16.25 -19.50 9.09
CA ALA A 174 -17.26 -18.94 9.98
C ALA A 174 -18.69 -19.25 9.49
N LYS A 175 -18.96 -19.14 8.18
CA LYS A 175 -20.26 -19.53 7.58
C LYS A 175 -20.60 -21.00 7.77
N LYS A 176 -19.61 -21.90 7.63
CA LYS A 176 -19.83 -23.35 7.83
C LYS A 176 -20.16 -23.68 9.28
N GLN A 177 -19.59 -22.98 10.25
CA GLN A 177 -19.90 -23.16 11.68
C GLN A 177 -21.29 -22.62 12.04
N SER A 178 -21.66 -21.42 11.56
CA SER A 178 -22.98 -20.85 11.83
C SER A 178 -24.12 -21.63 11.16
N GLY A 179 -23.89 -22.23 9.99
CA GLY A 179 -24.86 -23.11 9.32
C GLY A 179 -25.08 -24.45 10.02
N ARG A 180 -24.13 -24.96 10.80
CA ARG A 180 -24.28 -26.22 11.56
C ARG A 180 -25.06 -26.05 12.87
N SER A 181 -25.02 -24.87 13.49
CA SER A 181 -25.78 -24.59 14.72
C SER A 181 -27.28 -24.33 14.49
N GLY A 182 -27.72 -24.19 13.23
CA GLY A 182 -29.12 -23.94 12.87
C GLY A 182 -30.00 -25.17 12.64
N VAL A 183 -29.44 -26.39 12.77
CA VAL A 183 -30.15 -27.67 12.47
C VAL A 183 -30.55 -28.42 13.76
N LEU A 184 -30.46 -27.78 14.93
CA LEU A 184 -30.92 -28.33 16.21
C LEU A 184 -32.13 -27.54 16.71
N LYS A 185 -33.30 -27.74 16.07
CA LYS A 185 -34.63 -27.57 16.66
C LYS A 185 -35.61 -28.50 15.97
#